data_AF-A0AA97DIR4-F1
#
_entry.id   AF-A0AA97DIR4-F1
#
_cell.length_a   1.000
_cell.length_b   1.000
_cell.length_c   1.000
_cell.angle_alpha   90.00
_cell.angle_beta   90.00
_cell.angle_gamma   90.00
#
_symmetry.space_group_name_H-M   'P 1'
#
loop_
_entity.id
_entity.type
_entity.pdbx_description
1 polymer ?
#
loop_
_entity_poly.entity_id
_entity_poly.type
_entity_poly.pdbx_seq_one_letter_code
_entity_poly.pdbx_strand_id
1 'polypeptide(L)'
;MAWTKKLPSGKYQGLYRDGAGKERSAGTFPHKRAAQNAASAKEESSRSAGWRDPDAARRTWGEWCEEWWPTRKIEASTAANELSMRDAHLVPKWADVPLCDITRQDGRKWIAELSKVEIKPSKAELKRRENSDYKPVVRTLAASSVQRVFGLFSASLMAAVDAEVLPANPVYRLKLPQRPPAQERYLTKDEYRALDAVLETKVDAAIVGLLVGTGLRWGEAMGLHAHRVDRERRMIHVVETYDYEAAMIKPYPKGKRARSVPLPDWVAQLLDELDIPAATSCGHDHRVGRCRSGLVLNAKGAMIDADNWRKRVWAPALEAAEIDHARPHDMRHTYASWLIQSGVSIKEVGRLLGHASPVTTERYAHLAEIPAEQVTDALDLGVRTANVPQSAALSGYTALRVVPPQ
;
A
#
# COMPACT_ATOMS: atom_id res chain seq x y z
N MET A 1 -45.95 -14.24 4.96
CA MET A 1 -47.41 -14.36 5.17
C MET A 1 -48.00 -12.97 5.05
N ALA A 2 -48.99 -12.74 4.19
CA ALA A 2 -49.66 -11.44 4.00
C ALA A 2 -51.07 -11.41 4.61
N TRP A 3 -51.42 -10.30 5.26
CA TRP A 3 -52.72 -10.09 5.91
C TRP A 3 -53.14 -8.62 5.91
N THR A 4 -54.35 -8.34 6.39
CA THR A 4 -54.89 -6.97 6.50
C THR A 4 -55.27 -6.62 7.93
N LYS A 5 -55.07 -5.35 8.33
CA LYS A 5 -55.53 -4.77 9.60
C LYS A 5 -56.48 -3.59 9.33
N LYS A 6 -57.67 -3.58 9.94
CA LYS A 6 -58.59 -2.43 9.83
C LYS A 6 -58.15 -1.31 10.79
N LEU A 7 -58.06 -0.08 10.30
CA LEU A 7 -57.66 1.09 11.09
C LEU A 7 -58.90 1.80 11.68
N PRO A 8 -58.74 2.58 12.77
CA PRO A 8 -59.83 3.40 13.34
C PRO A 8 -60.44 4.38 12.33
N SER A 9 -59.69 4.78 11.30
CA SER A 9 -60.14 5.64 10.21
C SER A 9 -61.08 4.94 9.19
N GLY A 10 -61.42 3.67 9.40
CA GLY A 10 -62.23 2.87 8.48
C GLY A 10 -61.48 2.29 7.29
N LYS A 11 -60.24 2.73 7.04
CA LYS A 11 -59.33 2.22 6.01
C LYS A 11 -58.70 0.87 6.40
N TYR A 12 -58.09 0.18 5.44
CA TYR A 12 -57.42 -1.11 5.63
C TYR A 12 -55.92 -0.99 5.36
N GLN A 13 -55.10 -1.41 6.30
CA GLN A 13 -53.64 -1.51 6.12
C GLN A 13 -53.28 -2.92 5.62
N GLY A 14 -52.52 -2.99 4.53
CA GLY A 14 -51.93 -4.25 4.06
C GLY A 14 -50.60 -4.50 4.79
N LEU A 15 -50.41 -5.69 5.34
CA LEU A 15 -49.23 -6.10 6.09
C LEU A 15 -48.70 -7.44 5.53
N TYR A 16 -47.39 -7.60 5.49
CA TYR A 16 -46.74 -8.83 5.03
C TYR A 16 -45.47 -9.11 5.83
N ARG A 17 -44.99 -10.35 5.79
CA ARG A 17 -43.63 -10.70 6.24
C ARG A 17 -42.70 -10.81 5.04
N ASP A 18 -41.57 -10.12 5.11
CA ASP A 18 -40.51 -10.21 4.09
C ASP A 18 -39.76 -11.55 4.15
N GLY A 19 -38.80 -11.77 3.22
CA GLY A 19 -37.98 -12.98 3.16
C GLY A 19 -37.15 -13.25 4.42
N ALA A 20 -36.86 -12.21 5.22
CA ALA A 20 -36.19 -12.30 6.52
C ALA A 20 -37.17 -12.50 7.70
N GLY A 21 -38.48 -12.56 7.42
CA GLY A 21 -39.53 -12.77 8.42
C GLY A 21 -40.00 -11.49 9.14
N LYS A 22 -39.53 -10.31 8.75
CA LYS A 22 -39.88 -9.03 9.38
C LYS A 22 -41.22 -8.51 8.84
N GLU A 23 -42.04 -7.96 9.73
CA GLU A 23 -43.34 -7.37 9.38
C GLU A 23 -43.14 -6.03 8.65
N ARG A 24 -43.84 -5.87 7.53
CA ARG A 24 -43.79 -4.70 6.65
C ARG A 24 -45.19 -4.29 6.24
N SER A 25 -45.38 -3.01 5.93
CA SER A 25 -46.64 -2.52 5.39
C SER A 25 -46.57 -2.33 3.87
N ALA A 26 -47.61 -2.79 3.17
CA ALA A 26 -47.84 -2.51 1.76
C ALA A 26 -48.59 -1.18 1.53
N GLY A 27 -48.85 -0.42 2.60
CA GLY A 27 -49.61 0.84 2.57
C GLY A 27 -51.02 0.71 3.15
N THR A 28 -51.76 1.83 3.07
CA THR A 28 -53.13 1.96 3.57
C THR A 28 -54.09 2.20 2.40
N PHE A 29 -55.18 1.45 2.36
CA PHE A 29 -56.10 1.39 1.24
C PHE A 29 -57.56 1.60 1.69
N PRO A 30 -58.45 2.10 0.81
CA PRO A 30 -59.87 2.27 1.14
C PRO A 30 -60.61 0.95 1.37
N HIS A 31 -60.20 -0.13 0.70
CA HIS A 31 -60.92 -1.41 0.69
C HIS A 31 -60.03 -2.58 1.12
N LYS A 32 -60.61 -3.55 1.86
CA LYS A 32 -59.91 -4.76 2.34
C LYS A 32 -59.24 -5.55 1.22
N ARG A 33 -59.95 -5.74 0.10
CA ARG A 33 -59.44 -6.52 -1.05
C ARG A 33 -58.21 -5.85 -1.69
N ALA A 34 -58.21 -4.52 -1.80
CA ALA A 34 -57.06 -3.77 -2.30
C ALA A 34 -55.84 -3.90 -1.37
N ALA A 35 -56.05 -3.79 -0.06
CA ALA A 35 -55.00 -3.97 0.93
C ALA A 35 -54.40 -5.39 0.92
N GLN A 36 -55.25 -6.42 0.80
CA GLN A 36 -54.79 -7.82 0.74
C GLN A 36 -54.00 -8.09 -0.54
N ASN A 37 -54.49 -7.64 -1.71
CA ASN A 37 -53.78 -7.82 -2.98
C ASN A 37 -52.40 -7.15 -2.96
N ALA A 38 -52.32 -5.91 -2.45
CA ALA A 38 -51.05 -5.19 -2.32
C ALA A 38 -50.07 -5.89 -1.36
N ALA A 39 -50.58 -6.40 -0.23
CA ALA A 39 -49.78 -7.15 0.73
C ALA A 39 -49.23 -8.47 0.15
N SER A 40 -50.06 -9.24 -0.55
CA SER A 40 -49.65 -10.49 -1.21
C SER A 40 -48.64 -10.24 -2.33
N ALA A 41 -48.83 -9.20 -3.16
CA ALA A 41 -47.87 -8.85 -4.21
C ALA A 41 -46.51 -8.41 -3.63
N LYS A 42 -46.51 -7.67 -2.52
CA LYS A 42 -45.27 -7.29 -1.83
C LYS A 42 -44.59 -8.47 -1.13
N GLU A 43 -45.35 -9.40 -0.56
CA GLU A 43 -44.82 -10.66 -0.01
C GLU A 43 -44.10 -11.48 -1.09
N GLU A 44 -44.74 -11.68 -2.24
CA GLU A 44 -44.17 -12.46 -3.34
C GLU A 44 -42.93 -11.79 -3.93
N SER A 45 -42.99 -10.47 -4.14
CA SER A 45 -41.81 -9.68 -4.53
C SER A 45 -40.68 -9.79 -3.51
N SER A 46 -41.00 -9.84 -2.20
CA SER A 46 -40.00 -9.98 -1.14
C SER A 46 -39.29 -11.32 -1.05
N ARG A 47 -39.84 -12.33 -1.73
CA ARG A 47 -39.30 -13.69 -1.82
C ARG A 47 -38.58 -13.94 -3.15
N SER A 48 -38.64 -12.98 -4.07
CA SER A 48 -38.00 -13.09 -5.36
C SER A 48 -36.47 -12.95 -5.23
N ALA A 49 -35.72 -13.72 -6.01
CA ALA A 49 -34.27 -13.58 -6.06
C ALA A 49 -33.87 -12.14 -6.46
N GLY A 50 -32.98 -11.52 -5.68
CA GLY A 50 -32.56 -10.13 -5.87
C GLY A 50 -33.47 -9.07 -5.25
N TRP A 51 -34.47 -9.47 -4.44
CA TRP A 51 -35.21 -8.52 -3.60
C TRP A 51 -34.30 -7.92 -2.54
N ARG A 52 -34.32 -6.58 -2.44
CA ARG A 52 -33.58 -5.82 -1.43
C ARG A 52 -34.57 -5.11 -0.52
N ASP A 53 -34.26 -5.07 0.76
CA ASP A 53 -35.04 -4.29 1.72
C ASP A 53 -35.04 -2.80 1.29
N PRO A 54 -36.20 -2.23 0.92
CA PRO A 54 -36.29 -0.85 0.45
C PRO A 54 -35.85 0.18 1.50
N ASP A 55 -35.90 -0.20 2.78
CA ASP A 55 -35.50 0.65 3.89
C ASP A 55 -34.03 0.43 4.28
N ALA A 56 -33.35 -0.62 3.81
CA ALA A 56 -31.97 -0.92 4.21
C ALA A 56 -30.98 0.18 3.79
N ALA A 57 -31.24 0.87 2.67
CA ALA A 57 -30.42 1.98 2.23
C ALA A 57 -30.69 3.29 2.98
N ARG A 58 -31.75 3.37 3.82
CA ARG A 58 -32.06 4.57 4.62
C ARG A 58 -31.17 4.72 5.85
N ARG A 59 -30.52 3.64 6.28
CA ARG A 59 -29.52 3.71 7.35
C ARG A 59 -28.37 4.62 6.94
N THR A 60 -27.78 5.29 7.91
CA THR A 60 -26.64 6.16 7.65
C THR A 60 -25.38 5.36 7.34
N TRP A 61 -24.41 6.00 6.71
CA TRP A 61 -23.10 5.39 6.53
C TRP A 61 -22.42 5.08 7.87
N GLY A 62 -22.68 5.86 8.93
CA GLY A 62 -22.17 5.60 10.28
C GLY A 62 -22.69 4.28 10.84
N GLU A 63 -24.01 4.07 10.82
CA GLU A 63 -24.64 2.81 11.26
C GLU A 63 -24.14 1.61 10.45
N TRP A 64 -24.00 1.76 9.13
CA TRP A 64 -23.40 0.73 8.29
C TRP A 64 -21.93 0.47 8.63
N CYS A 65 -21.16 1.51 8.91
CA CYS A 65 -19.75 1.37 9.23
C CYS A 65 -19.56 0.58 10.53
N GLU A 66 -20.42 0.75 11.54
CA GLU A 66 -20.35 -0.03 12.78
C GLU A 66 -20.55 -1.53 12.56
N GLU A 67 -21.42 -1.91 11.62
CA GLU A 67 -21.65 -3.31 11.23
C GLU A 67 -20.49 -3.85 10.38
N TRP A 68 -20.07 -3.09 9.37
CA TRP A 68 -19.08 -3.54 8.38
C TRP A 68 -17.67 -3.58 8.95
N TRP A 69 -17.26 -2.56 9.71
CA TRP A 69 -15.89 -2.40 10.18
C TRP A 69 -15.31 -3.64 10.91
N PRO A 70 -16.02 -4.29 11.87
CA PRO A 70 -15.50 -5.46 12.56
C PRO A 70 -15.38 -6.72 11.68
N THR A 71 -16.03 -6.76 10.52
CA THR A 71 -15.94 -7.92 9.60
C THR A 71 -14.63 -7.95 8.81
N ARG A 72 -13.87 -6.86 8.81
CA ARG A 72 -12.69 -6.67 7.98
C ARG A 72 -11.50 -7.46 8.52
N LYS A 73 -10.98 -8.40 7.74
CA LYS A 73 -9.78 -9.18 8.06
C LYS A 73 -8.53 -8.46 7.55
N ILE A 74 -8.00 -7.55 8.35
CA ILE A 74 -6.81 -6.75 8.03
C ILE A 74 -5.75 -6.87 9.12
N GLU A 75 -4.48 -6.66 8.75
CA GLU A 75 -3.36 -6.65 9.69
C GLU A 75 -3.44 -5.44 10.63
N ALA A 76 -2.96 -5.57 11.87
CA ALA A 76 -3.01 -4.54 12.90
C ALA A 76 -2.51 -3.17 12.43
N SER A 77 -1.34 -3.13 11.77
CA SER A 77 -0.78 -1.89 11.21
C SER A 77 -1.68 -1.25 10.14
N THR A 78 -2.39 -2.06 9.34
CA THR A 78 -3.35 -1.55 8.36
C THR A 78 -4.62 -1.04 9.06
N ALA A 79 -5.09 -1.76 10.07
CA ALA A 79 -6.24 -1.38 10.88
C ALA A 79 -6.03 -0.03 11.58
N ALA A 80 -4.89 0.17 12.24
CA ALA A 80 -4.57 1.43 12.92
C ALA A 80 -4.58 2.63 11.96
N ASN A 81 -3.93 2.48 10.80
CA ASN A 81 -3.91 3.50 9.76
C ASN A 81 -5.33 3.82 9.22
N GLU A 82 -6.13 2.80 8.96
CA GLU A 82 -7.48 2.97 8.45
C GLU A 82 -8.45 3.53 9.49
N LEU A 83 -8.28 3.17 10.76
CA LEU A 83 -9.03 3.74 11.88
C LEU A 83 -8.78 5.26 11.97
N SER A 84 -7.51 5.66 11.92
CA SER A 84 -7.14 7.08 11.89
C SER A 84 -7.75 7.81 10.69
N MET A 85 -7.71 7.22 9.48
CA MET A 85 -8.34 7.80 8.29
C MET A 85 -9.86 7.88 8.41
N ARG A 86 -10.49 6.85 9.00
CA ARG A 86 -11.93 6.80 9.25
C ARG A 86 -12.36 7.96 10.14
N ASP A 87 -11.71 8.10 11.29
CA ASP A 87 -12.09 9.08 12.31
C ASP A 87 -11.76 10.51 11.88
N ALA A 88 -10.64 10.71 11.15
CA ALA A 88 -10.22 12.03 10.69
C ALA A 88 -11.02 12.55 9.48
N HIS A 89 -11.53 11.66 8.61
CA HIS A 89 -12.06 12.07 7.31
C HIS A 89 -13.40 11.47 6.92
N LEU A 90 -13.66 10.19 7.20
CA LEU A 90 -14.90 9.53 6.76
C LEU A 90 -16.04 9.86 7.70
N VAL A 91 -15.85 9.66 9.01
CA VAL A 91 -16.86 9.93 10.04
C VAL A 91 -17.34 11.39 9.99
N PRO A 92 -16.46 12.41 9.97
CA PRO A 92 -16.91 13.80 9.94
C PRO A 92 -17.71 14.17 8.67
N LYS A 93 -17.56 13.42 7.58
CA LYS A 93 -18.22 13.71 6.31
C LYS A 93 -19.51 12.91 6.12
N TRP A 94 -19.51 11.64 6.51
CA TRP A 94 -20.52 10.67 6.06
C TRP A 94 -21.31 10.03 7.18
N ALA A 95 -20.90 10.13 8.45
CA ALA A 95 -21.54 9.39 9.55
C ALA A 95 -23.07 9.52 9.58
N ASP A 96 -23.60 10.71 9.35
CA ASP A 96 -25.04 11.00 9.43
C ASP A 96 -25.76 10.94 8.07
N VAL A 97 -25.05 10.59 6.97
CA VAL A 97 -25.62 10.59 5.62
C VAL A 97 -26.26 9.24 5.32
N PRO A 98 -27.56 9.16 4.99
CA PRO A 98 -28.20 7.95 4.52
C PRO A 98 -27.49 7.35 3.31
N LEU A 99 -27.28 6.04 3.28
CA LEU A 99 -26.59 5.38 2.17
C LEU A 99 -27.26 5.66 0.82
N CYS A 100 -28.60 5.75 0.78
CA CYS A 100 -29.38 6.06 -0.41
C CYS A 100 -29.18 7.48 -0.95
N ASP A 101 -28.72 8.41 -0.09
CA ASP A 101 -28.55 9.82 -0.45
C ASP A 101 -27.13 10.11 -0.96
N ILE A 102 -26.20 9.16 -0.84
CA ILE A 102 -24.83 9.30 -1.33
C ILE A 102 -24.84 9.25 -2.86
N THR A 103 -24.56 10.39 -3.51
CA THR A 103 -24.50 10.43 -4.96
C THR A 103 -23.08 10.41 -5.51
N ARG A 104 -22.97 10.13 -6.81
CA ARG A 104 -21.71 10.27 -7.55
C ARG A 104 -21.17 11.71 -7.53
N GLN A 105 -22.06 12.72 -7.49
CA GLN A 105 -21.67 14.13 -7.46
C GLN A 105 -21.11 14.51 -6.10
N ASP A 106 -21.65 13.98 -5.00
CA ASP A 106 -21.11 14.20 -3.66
C ASP A 106 -19.71 13.60 -3.52
N GLY A 107 -19.50 12.40 -4.09
CA GLY A 107 -18.16 11.80 -4.17
C GLY A 107 -17.16 12.68 -4.92
N ARG A 108 -17.54 13.27 -6.07
CA ARG A 108 -16.68 14.21 -6.82
C ARG A 108 -16.37 15.47 -6.01
N LYS A 109 -17.38 16.06 -5.39
CA LYS A 109 -17.23 17.25 -4.54
C LYS A 109 -16.27 16.95 -3.38
N TRP A 110 -16.43 15.79 -2.74
CA TRP A 110 -15.59 15.40 -1.62
C TRP A 110 -14.14 15.13 -2.01
N ILE A 111 -13.84 14.58 -3.20
CA ILE A 111 -12.45 14.46 -3.69
C ILE A 111 -11.79 15.85 -3.79
N ALA A 112 -12.52 16.86 -4.26
CA ALA A 112 -12.02 18.23 -4.35
C ALA A 112 -11.85 18.86 -2.96
N GLU A 113 -12.74 18.58 -2.01
CA GLU A 113 -12.61 19.00 -0.60
C GLU A 113 -11.40 18.36 0.07
N LEU A 114 -11.22 17.03 -0.04
CA LEU A 114 -10.09 16.30 0.51
C LEU A 114 -8.74 16.85 0.01
N SER A 115 -8.66 17.22 -1.27
CA SER A 115 -7.44 17.77 -1.86
C SER A 115 -7.07 19.16 -1.29
N LYS A 116 -8.01 19.82 -0.60
CA LYS A 116 -7.84 21.12 0.05
C LYS A 116 -7.70 21.02 1.57
N VAL A 117 -7.84 19.82 2.16
CA VAL A 117 -7.70 19.63 3.60
C VAL A 117 -6.25 19.97 3.99
N GLU A 118 -6.11 21.02 4.79
CA GLU A 118 -4.82 21.44 5.32
C GLU A 118 -4.32 20.48 6.40
N ILE A 119 -3.05 20.10 6.28
CA ILE A 119 -2.34 19.26 7.24
C ILE A 119 -1.77 20.18 8.31
N LYS A 120 -2.10 19.88 9.57
CA LYS A 120 -1.51 20.58 10.72
C LYS A 120 0.02 20.40 10.71
N PRO A 121 0.80 21.46 10.94
CA PRO A 121 2.25 21.37 11.03
C PRO A 121 2.67 20.40 12.15
N SER A 122 3.75 19.67 11.91
CA SER A 122 4.32 18.76 12.90
C SER A 122 4.84 19.52 14.13
N LYS A 123 4.99 18.84 15.27
CA LYS A 123 5.59 19.42 16.49
C LYS A 123 6.98 20.02 16.22
N ALA A 124 7.77 19.40 15.34
CA ALA A 124 9.09 19.91 14.96
C ALA A 124 9.02 21.21 14.14
N GLU A 125 8.03 21.33 13.24
CA GLU A 125 7.77 22.57 12.51
C GLU A 125 7.25 23.67 13.42
N LEU A 126 6.38 23.35 14.38
CA LEU A 126 5.92 24.29 15.40
C LEU A 126 7.09 24.81 16.25
N LYS A 127 8.01 23.94 16.66
CA LYS A 127 9.21 24.34 17.43
C LYS A 127 10.17 25.22 16.61
N ARG A 128 10.31 24.98 15.30
CA ARG A 128 11.10 25.86 14.40
C ARG A 128 10.49 27.24 14.25
N ARG A 129 9.16 27.37 14.33
CA ARG A 129 8.45 28.67 14.30
C ARG A 129 8.75 29.53 15.52
N GLU A 130 9.02 28.92 16.68
CA GLU A 130 9.38 29.67 17.90
C GLU A 130 10.78 30.28 17.80
N ASN A 131 11.66 29.74 16.94
CA ASN A 131 13.09 30.08 16.88
C ASN A 131 13.53 30.74 15.54
N SER A 132 12.62 31.05 14.61
CA SER A 132 12.96 31.55 13.26
C SER A 132 11.81 32.35 12.61
N ASP A 133 12.12 33.26 11.69
CA ASP A 133 11.21 33.95 10.74
C ASP A 133 10.52 32.99 9.73
N TYR A 134 10.31 31.73 10.11
CA TYR A 134 9.78 30.68 9.27
C TYR A 134 8.29 30.91 8.94
N LYS A 135 8.01 31.30 7.69
CA LYS A 135 6.65 31.36 7.16
C LYS A 135 6.10 29.93 6.93
N PRO A 136 4.94 29.57 7.50
CA PRO A 136 4.39 28.24 7.35
C PRO A 136 3.96 27.98 5.90
N VAL A 137 4.43 26.87 5.33
CA VAL A 137 3.83 26.34 4.11
C VAL A 137 2.55 25.63 4.51
N VAL A 138 1.40 26.14 4.07
CA VAL A 138 0.13 25.44 4.15
C VAL A 138 0.23 24.22 3.23
N ARG A 139 0.31 23.03 3.82
CA ARG A 139 0.32 21.77 3.07
C ARG A 139 -1.08 21.18 3.07
N THR A 140 -1.53 20.66 1.94
CA THR A 140 -2.79 19.90 1.86
C THR A 140 -2.52 18.40 1.76
N LEU A 141 -3.57 17.58 1.88
CA LEU A 141 -3.45 16.13 1.69
C LEU A 141 -2.83 15.79 0.33
N ALA A 142 -1.76 14.99 0.37
CA ALA A 142 -1.15 14.44 -0.82
C ALA A 142 -2.14 13.57 -1.62
N ALA A 143 -1.99 13.51 -2.95
CA ALA A 143 -2.85 12.71 -3.83
C ALA A 143 -2.97 11.24 -3.37
N SER A 144 -1.88 10.65 -2.87
CA SER A 144 -1.89 9.29 -2.32
C SER A 144 -2.74 9.14 -1.05
N SER A 145 -2.78 10.18 -0.20
CA SER A 145 -3.62 10.19 1.00
C SER A 145 -5.09 10.29 0.60
N VAL A 146 -5.42 11.18 -0.34
CA VAL A 146 -6.78 11.28 -0.91
C VAL A 146 -7.22 9.94 -1.51
N GLN A 147 -6.35 9.29 -2.30
CA GLN A 147 -6.65 7.97 -2.88
C GLN A 147 -6.93 6.90 -1.82
N ARG A 148 -6.18 6.88 -0.71
CA ARG A 148 -6.38 5.91 0.38
C ARG A 148 -7.68 6.15 1.13
N VAL A 149 -7.95 7.39 1.53
CA VAL A 149 -9.18 7.79 2.23
C VAL A 149 -10.39 7.48 1.37
N PHE A 150 -10.38 7.91 0.10
CA PHE A 150 -11.48 7.67 -0.81
C PHE A 150 -11.63 6.19 -1.18
N GLY A 151 -10.52 5.47 -1.31
CA GLY A 151 -10.50 4.03 -1.55
C GLY A 151 -11.19 3.25 -0.43
N LEU A 152 -10.93 3.61 0.83
CA LEU A 152 -11.59 3.02 2.00
C LEU A 152 -13.10 3.29 2.00
N PHE A 153 -13.50 4.53 1.69
CA PHE A 153 -14.91 4.89 1.56
C PHE A 153 -15.59 4.08 0.44
N SER A 154 -15.00 4.05 -0.76
CA SER A 154 -15.51 3.23 -1.87
C SER A 154 -15.58 1.75 -1.52
N ALA A 155 -14.62 1.21 -0.76
CA ALA A 155 -14.63 -0.18 -0.32
C ALA A 155 -15.79 -0.46 0.65
N SER A 156 -16.10 0.47 1.56
CA SER A 156 -17.26 0.38 2.46
C SER A 156 -18.59 0.31 1.70
N LEU A 157 -18.72 1.09 0.62
CA LEU A 157 -19.92 1.10 -0.21
C LEU A 157 -20.01 -0.12 -1.14
N MET A 158 -18.88 -0.66 -1.60
CA MET A 158 -18.85 -1.97 -2.26
C MET A 158 -19.34 -3.07 -1.30
N ALA A 159 -18.86 -3.07 -0.06
CA ALA A 159 -19.34 -4.05 0.93
C ALA A 159 -20.85 -3.90 1.21
N ALA A 160 -21.40 -2.69 1.14
CA ALA A 160 -22.85 -2.48 1.26
C ALA A 160 -23.61 -3.06 0.05
N VAL A 161 -23.00 -3.06 -1.14
CA VAL A 161 -23.56 -3.73 -2.33
C VAL A 161 -23.51 -5.24 -2.16
N ASP A 162 -22.39 -5.78 -1.67
CA ASP A 162 -22.21 -7.22 -1.42
C ASP A 162 -23.17 -7.72 -0.32
N ALA A 163 -23.50 -6.87 0.66
CA ALA A 163 -24.51 -7.12 1.68
C ALA A 163 -25.96 -6.82 1.21
N GLU A 164 -26.17 -6.57 -0.09
CA GLU A 164 -27.48 -6.30 -0.72
C GLU A 164 -28.22 -5.07 -0.18
N VAL A 165 -27.51 -4.16 0.47
CA VAL A 165 -28.05 -2.95 1.09
C VAL A 165 -28.11 -1.81 0.08
N LEU A 166 -27.06 -1.67 -0.72
CA LEU A 166 -27.04 -0.77 -1.85
C LEU A 166 -27.16 -1.54 -3.16
N PRO A 167 -27.85 -0.98 -4.17
CA PRO A 167 -27.95 -1.65 -5.45
C PRO A 167 -26.68 -1.57 -6.29
N ALA A 168 -25.92 -0.48 -6.12
CA ALA A 168 -24.65 -0.22 -6.76
C ALA A 168 -23.86 0.77 -5.91
N ASN A 169 -22.53 0.77 -6.08
CA ASN A 169 -21.67 1.74 -5.42
C ASN A 169 -21.69 3.07 -6.21
N PRO A 170 -22.23 4.17 -5.64
CA PRO A 170 -22.40 5.44 -6.35
C PRO A 170 -21.08 6.12 -6.72
N VAL A 171 -19.99 5.82 -6.00
CA VAL A 171 -18.67 6.43 -6.20
C VAL A 171 -17.68 5.52 -6.93
N TYR A 172 -18.15 4.38 -7.45
CA TYR A 172 -17.31 3.43 -8.15
C TYR A 172 -16.59 4.07 -9.35
N ARG A 173 -15.27 3.84 -9.41
CA ARG A 173 -14.35 4.33 -10.47
C ARG A 173 -14.41 5.84 -10.71
N LEU A 174 -14.64 6.63 -9.67
CA LEU A 174 -14.39 8.08 -9.77
C LEU A 174 -12.90 8.34 -10.03
N LYS A 175 -12.61 9.35 -10.87
CA LYS A 175 -11.24 9.76 -11.17
C LYS A 175 -10.65 10.41 -9.92
N LEU A 176 -9.54 9.85 -9.44
CA LEU A 176 -8.81 10.33 -8.28
C LEU A 176 -7.60 11.16 -8.73
N PRO A 177 -7.13 12.11 -7.89
CA PRO A 177 -5.92 12.88 -8.18
C PRO A 177 -4.75 11.92 -8.42
N GLN A 178 -3.96 12.19 -9.45
CA GLN A 178 -2.82 11.35 -9.79
C GLN A 178 -1.64 11.69 -8.89
N ARG A 179 -0.86 10.66 -8.58
CA ARG A 179 0.41 10.85 -7.89
C ARG A 179 1.41 11.34 -8.93
N PRO A 180 2.10 12.48 -8.71
CA PRO A 180 3.23 12.82 -9.57
C PRO A 180 4.27 11.68 -9.47
N PRO A 181 4.96 11.33 -10.56
CA PRO A 181 6.05 10.35 -10.50
C PRO A 181 7.07 10.84 -9.46
N ALA A 182 7.24 10.07 -8.39
CA ALA A 182 8.25 10.40 -7.40
C ALA A 182 9.61 9.99 -7.97
N GLN A 183 10.56 10.93 -8.06
CA GLN A 183 11.96 10.54 -8.21
C GLN A 183 12.36 9.72 -6.98
N GLU A 184 12.85 8.51 -7.21
CA GLU A 184 13.37 7.70 -6.14
C GLU A 184 14.72 8.21 -5.71
N ARG A 185 14.81 8.60 -4.45
CA ARG A 185 16.08 8.91 -3.83
C ARG A 185 16.81 7.61 -3.54
N TYR A 186 18.03 7.49 -4.03
CA TYR A 186 19.02 6.49 -3.66
C TYR A 186 20.35 7.21 -3.46
N LEU A 187 21.22 6.70 -2.60
CA LEU A 187 22.51 7.31 -2.29
C LEU A 187 23.57 6.91 -3.32
N THR A 188 24.48 7.83 -3.64
CA THR A 188 25.74 7.49 -4.30
C THR A 188 26.64 6.72 -3.32
N LYS A 189 27.69 6.07 -3.84
CA LYS A 189 28.68 5.40 -3.00
C LYS A 189 29.42 6.38 -2.09
N ASP A 190 29.66 7.61 -2.56
CA ASP A 190 30.36 8.64 -1.78
C ASP A 190 29.47 9.23 -0.69
N GLU A 191 28.18 9.47 -0.99
CA GLU A 191 27.20 9.85 0.04
C GLU A 191 27.09 8.77 1.12
N TYR A 192 27.06 7.49 0.73
CA TYR A 192 27.03 6.40 1.69
C TYR A 192 28.30 6.37 2.57
N ARG A 193 29.49 6.57 1.98
CA ARG A 193 30.75 6.63 2.75
C ARG A 193 30.77 7.80 3.72
N ALA A 194 30.31 8.97 3.29
CA ALA A 194 30.21 10.15 4.16
C ALA A 194 29.24 9.88 5.33
N LEU A 195 28.09 9.26 5.04
CA LEU A 195 27.12 8.86 6.05
C LEU A 195 27.70 7.84 7.03
N ASP A 196 28.37 6.80 6.54
CA ASP A 196 28.97 5.75 7.37
C ASP A 196 30.05 6.31 8.31
N ALA A 197 30.86 7.27 7.81
CA ALA A 197 31.94 7.90 8.57
C ALA A 197 31.45 8.75 9.77
N VAL A 198 30.20 9.18 9.79
CA VAL A 198 29.62 10.00 10.87
C VAL A 198 28.77 9.20 11.85
N LEU A 199 28.58 7.89 11.65
CA LEU A 199 27.84 7.04 12.58
C LEU A 199 28.68 6.73 13.82
N GLU A 200 28.25 7.23 14.97
CA GLU A 200 29.03 7.16 16.22
C GLU A 200 29.09 5.76 16.84
N THR A 201 28.05 4.95 16.66
CA THR A 201 27.93 3.65 17.33
C THR A 201 27.98 2.48 16.35
N LYS A 202 28.57 1.37 16.78
CA LYS A 202 28.60 0.10 16.04
C LYS A 202 27.21 -0.41 15.67
N VAL A 203 26.23 -0.19 16.55
CA VAL A 203 24.84 -0.58 16.31
C VAL A 203 24.26 0.25 15.16
N ASP A 204 24.48 1.57 15.15
CA ASP A 204 23.97 2.44 14.10
C ASP A 204 24.60 2.13 12.74
N ALA A 205 25.93 1.93 12.71
CA ALA A 205 26.65 1.45 11.53
C ALA A 205 26.10 0.10 11.03
N ALA A 206 25.87 -0.86 11.92
CA ALA A 206 25.30 -2.15 11.58
C ALA A 206 23.85 -2.04 11.04
N ILE A 207 23.01 -1.14 11.57
CA ILE A 207 21.66 -0.89 11.06
C ILE A 207 21.74 -0.41 9.62
N VAL A 208 22.50 0.66 9.37
CA VAL A 208 22.61 1.29 8.06
C VAL A 208 23.26 0.33 7.05
N GLY A 209 24.34 -0.32 7.45
CA GLY A 209 25.06 -1.32 6.66
C GLY A 209 24.19 -2.52 6.29
N LEU A 210 23.40 -3.05 7.24
CA LEU A 210 22.47 -4.14 6.96
C LEU A 210 21.40 -3.71 5.95
N LEU A 211 20.81 -2.52 6.10
CA LEU A 211 19.76 -2.04 5.21
C LEU A 211 20.28 -1.84 3.77
N VAL A 212 21.44 -1.22 3.58
CA VAL A 212 22.00 -0.97 2.24
C VAL A 212 22.64 -2.21 1.62
N GLY A 213 23.24 -3.08 2.42
CA GLY A 213 23.97 -4.24 1.92
C GLY A 213 23.09 -5.43 1.57
N THR A 214 21.85 -5.46 2.07
CA THR A 214 20.93 -6.60 1.91
C THR A 214 19.53 -6.22 1.44
N GLY A 215 19.22 -4.92 1.40
CA GLY A 215 17.93 -4.41 0.95
C GLY A 215 16.76 -4.79 1.86
N LEU A 216 17.00 -5.16 3.12
CA LEU A 216 15.92 -5.48 4.07
C LEU A 216 15.00 -4.28 4.31
N ARG A 217 13.72 -4.56 4.57
CA ARG A 217 12.82 -3.56 5.15
C ARG A 217 13.20 -3.34 6.60
N TRP A 218 12.89 -2.16 7.13
CA TRP A 218 13.14 -1.82 8.55
C TRP A 218 12.66 -2.92 9.52
N GLY A 219 11.40 -3.34 9.44
CA GLY A 219 10.87 -4.41 10.30
C GLY A 219 11.53 -5.79 10.09
N GLU A 220 12.04 -6.08 8.89
CA GLU A 220 12.78 -7.32 8.60
C GLU A 220 14.17 -7.27 9.24
N ALA A 221 14.86 -6.12 9.17
CA ALA A 221 16.15 -5.91 9.82
C ALA A 221 16.02 -5.96 11.35
N MET A 222 15.03 -5.26 11.91
CA MET A 222 14.79 -5.24 13.36
C MET A 222 14.33 -6.60 13.89
N GLY A 223 13.57 -7.36 13.10
CA GLY A 223 13.12 -8.72 13.44
C GLY A 223 14.14 -9.82 13.10
N LEU A 224 15.34 -9.48 12.65
CA LEU A 224 16.34 -10.45 12.21
C LEU A 224 16.91 -11.20 13.41
N HIS A 225 16.57 -12.48 13.51
CA HIS A 225 17.08 -13.37 14.54
C HIS A 225 18.49 -13.86 14.20
N ALA A 226 19.36 -14.04 15.21
CA ALA A 226 20.73 -14.51 15.01
C ALA A 226 20.81 -15.85 14.26
N HIS A 227 19.91 -16.80 14.55
CA HIS A 227 19.87 -18.10 13.86
C HIS A 227 19.44 -18.03 12.38
N ARG A 228 19.04 -16.85 11.88
CA ARG A 228 18.71 -16.62 10.47
C ARG A 228 19.91 -16.13 9.65
N VAL A 229 21.03 -15.86 10.31
CA VAL A 229 22.28 -15.44 9.67
C VAL A 229 23.17 -16.68 9.51
N ASP A 230 23.29 -17.17 8.28
CA ASP A 230 24.21 -18.24 7.91
C ASP A 230 25.56 -17.61 7.53
N ARG A 231 26.48 -17.57 8.49
CA ARG A 231 27.82 -16.97 8.30
C ARG A 231 28.70 -17.80 7.37
N GLU A 232 28.51 -19.11 7.34
CA GLU A 232 29.30 -20.03 6.50
C GLU A 232 28.91 -19.84 5.02
N ARG A 233 27.60 -19.85 4.73
CA ARG A 233 27.10 -19.68 3.36
C ARG A 233 26.96 -18.23 2.93
N ARG A 234 27.22 -17.27 3.83
CA ARG A 234 27.07 -15.83 3.55
C ARG A 234 25.65 -15.47 3.14
N MET A 235 24.66 -15.96 3.88
CA MET A 235 23.23 -15.76 3.57
C MET A 235 22.44 -15.29 4.79
N ILE A 236 21.46 -14.42 4.56
CA ILE A 236 20.41 -14.11 5.52
C ILE A 236 19.09 -14.72 5.06
N HIS A 237 18.43 -15.44 5.95
CA HIS A 237 17.09 -15.98 5.75
C HIS A 237 16.03 -15.03 6.29
N VAL A 238 15.34 -14.32 5.40
CA VAL A 238 14.30 -13.35 5.73
C VAL A 238 12.97 -14.07 5.89
N VAL A 239 12.61 -14.38 7.13
CA VAL A 239 11.38 -15.09 7.48
C VAL A 239 10.54 -14.23 8.41
N GLU A 240 11.14 -13.69 9.47
CA GLU A 240 10.43 -12.89 10.45
C GLU A 240 10.46 -11.38 10.13
N THR A 241 9.49 -10.64 10.68
CA THR A 241 9.51 -9.18 10.74
C THR A 241 8.96 -8.73 12.08
N TYR A 242 9.54 -7.69 12.67
CA TYR A 242 8.93 -7.03 13.81
C TYR A 242 7.80 -6.09 13.34
N ASP A 243 6.66 -6.11 14.03
CA ASP A 243 5.56 -5.16 13.85
C ASP A 243 5.47 -4.24 15.08
N TYR A 244 5.75 -2.96 14.86
CA TYR A 244 5.71 -1.94 15.90
C TYR A 244 4.30 -1.68 16.44
N GLU A 245 3.28 -1.78 15.58
CA GLU A 245 1.89 -1.52 15.97
C GLU A 245 1.32 -2.65 16.82
N ALA A 246 1.75 -3.89 16.54
CA ALA A 246 1.38 -5.06 17.31
C ALA A 246 2.40 -5.42 18.42
N ALA A 247 3.50 -4.67 18.52
CA ALA A 247 4.63 -4.92 19.43
C ALA A 247 5.11 -6.38 19.47
N MET A 248 5.15 -7.06 18.31
CA MET A 248 5.41 -8.50 18.24
C MET A 248 6.13 -8.93 16.96
N ILE A 249 6.75 -10.12 17.00
CA ILE A 249 7.36 -10.78 15.84
C ILE A 249 6.28 -11.48 14.99
N LYS A 250 6.23 -11.14 13.71
CA LYS A 250 5.43 -11.85 12.70
C LYS A 250 6.27 -12.92 12.01
N PRO A 251 5.68 -14.08 11.69
CA PRO A 251 6.38 -15.21 11.08
C PRO A 251 6.54 -15.07 9.55
N TYR A 252 6.26 -13.88 9.00
CA TYR A 252 6.37 -13.65 7.57
C TYR A 252 6.61 -12.19 7.21
N PRO A 253 7.36 -11.90 6.13
CA PRO A 253 7.43 -10.56 5.57
C PRO A 253 6.16 -10.19 4.78
N LYS A 254 6.09 -8.93 4.33
CA LYS A 254 4.99 -8.48 3.46
C LYS A 254 4.85 -9.41 2.24
N GLY A 255 3.64 -9.92 2.02
CA GLY A 255 3.34 -10.88 0.96
C GLY A 255 3.44 -12.35 1.38
N LYS A 256 3.74 -12.64 2.66
CA LYS A 256 3.78 -13.99 3.24
C LYS A 256 4.80 -14.94 2.60
N ARG A 257 5.92 -14.40 2.09
CA ARG A 257 6.96 -15.17 1.39
C ARG A 257 8.32 -14.96 2.04
N ALA A 258 8.92 -16.07 2.47
CA ALA A 258 10.31 -16.10 2.89
C ALA A 258 11.25 -15.94 1.68
N ARG A 259 12.41 -15.37 1.91
CA ARG A 259 13.48 -15.26 0.89
C ARG A 259 14.85 -15.31 1.55
N SER A 260 15.85 -15.66 0.76
CA SER A 260 17.24 -15.55 1.18
C SER A 260 17.91 -14.41 0.41
N VAL A 261 18.74 -13.65 1.11
CA VAL A 261 19.55 -12.57 0.52
C VAL A 261 21.03 -12.81 0.82
N PRO A 262 21.94 -12.58 -0.12
CA PRO A 262 23.38 -12.63 0.14
C PRO A 262 23.79 -11.65 1.23
N LEU A 263 24.76 -12.04 2.06
CA LEU A 263 25.36 -11.23 3.11
C LEU A 263 26.77 -10.82 2.68
N PRO A 264 27.00 -9.56 2.25
CA PRO A 264 28.33 -9.06 1.90
C PRO A 264 29.31 -9.10 3.08
N ASP A 265 30.60 -9.33 2.81
CA ASP A 265 31.67 -9.49 3.82
C ASP A 265 31.72 -8.35 4.81
N TRP A 266 31.73 -7.12 4.31
CA TRP A 266 31.74 -5.92 5.13
C TRP A 266 30.51 -5.81 6.05
N VAL A 267 29.32 -6.26 5.63
CA VAL A 267 28.13 -6.27 6.50
C VAL A 267 28.30 -7.30 7.61
N ALA A 268 28.78 -8.50 7.29
CA ALA A 268 29.00 -9.52 8.32
C ALA A 268 30.02 -9.08 9.36
N GLN A 269 31.08 -8.36 8.94
CA GLN A 269 32.06 -7.77 9.84
C GLN A 269 31.39 -6.78 10.81
N LEU A 270 30.53 -5.89 10.31
CA LEU A 270 29.73 -5.00 11.18
C LEU A 270 28.88 -5.79 12.18
N LEU A 271 28.28 -6.92 11.75
CA LEU A 271 27.49 -7.78 12.62
C LEU A 271 28.34 -8.58 13.62
N ASP A 272 29.58 -8.91 13.30
CA ASP A 272 30.53 -9.60 14.19
C ASP A 272 31.04 -8.68 15.31
N GLU A 273 31.08 -7.38 15.05
CA GLU A 273 31.42 -6.38 16.06
C GLU A 273 30.31 -6.14 17.08
N LEU A 274 29.09 -6.61 16.80
CA LEU A 274 28.00 -6.60 17.75
C LEU A 274 28.18 -7.76 18.72
N ASP A 275 28.37 -7.44 20.01
CA ASP A 275 28.29 -8.43 21.09
C ASP A 275 26.84 -8.91 21.21
N ILE A 276 26.49 -9.96 20.46
CA ILE A 276 25.18 -10.62 20.46
C ILE A 276 25.28 -11.78 21.45
N PRO A 277 24.72 -11.67 22.67
CA PRO A 277 24.76 -12.77 23.61
C PRO A 277 24.06 -14.00 23.01
N ALA A 278 24.51 -15.19 23.41
CA ALA A 278 23.84 -16.45 23.12
C ALA A 278 22.52 -16.54 23.89
N ALA A 279 21.54 -15.72 23.50
CA ALA A 279 20.20 -15.71 24.04
C ALA A 279 19.38 -16.80 23.34
N THR A 280 18.56 -17.52 24.10
CA THR A 280 17.60 -18.52 23.57
C THR A 280 16.27 -17.89 23.17
N SER A 281 16.10 -16.59 23.41
CA SER A 281 14.90 -15.82 23.13
C SER A 281 15.24 -14.38 22.72
N CYS A 282 14.38 -13.76 21.91
CA CYS A 282 14.47 -12.37 21.48
C CYS A 282 13.81 -11.39 22.46
N GLY A 283 13.13 -11.88 23.50
CA GLY A 283 12.43 -11.04 24.48
C GLY A 283 11.11 -10.43 24.01
N HIS A 284 10.61 -10.80 22.83
CA HIS A 284 9.35 -10.32 22.28
C HIS A 284 8.36 -11.45 22.06
N ASP A 285 7.06 -11.13 22.06
CA ASP A 285 6.02 -12.08 21.68
C ASP A 285 6.14 -12.45 20.19
N HIS A 286 5.91 -13.72 19.89
CA HIS A 286 5.82 -14.22 18.52
C HIS A 286 4.36 -14.54 18.22
N ARG A 287 3.85 -14.06 17.07
CA ARG A 287 2.49 -14.41 16.63
C ARG A 287 2.32 -15.91 16.45
N VAL A 288 3.38 -16.61 16.01
CA VAL A 288 3.41 -18.06 15.85
C VAL A 288 4.79 -18.60 16.21
N GLY A 289 4.82 -19.74 16.89
CA GLY A 289 6.03 -20.48 17.19
C GLY A 289 6.78 -19.98 18.43
N ARG A 290 7.85 -20.69 18.78
CA ARG A 290 8.76 -20.31 19.88
C ARG A 290 10.01 -19.65 19.32
N CYS A 291 10.48 -18.62 20.01
CA CYS A 291 11.77 -18.00 19.72
C CYS A 291 12.92 -19.00 19.97
N ARG A 292 14.00 -18.85 19.20
CA ARG A 292 15.18 -19.74 19.24
C ARG A 292 16.51 -19.01 19.44
N SER A 293 16.51 -17.68 19.32
CA SER A 293 17.71 -16.87 19.45
C SER A 293 17.37 -15.42 19.80
N GLY A 294 18.36 -14.63 20.24
CA GLY A 294 18.25 -13.17 20.23
C GLY A 294 18.11 -12.58 18.82
N LEU A 295 17.77 -11.28 18.73
CA LEU A 295 17.86 -10.52 17.48
C LEU A 295 19.28 -9.97 17.29
N VAL A 296 19.67 -9.82 16.03
CA VAL A 296 21.00 -9.35 15.65
C VAL A 296 21.28 -7.92 16.12
N LEU A 297 20.30 -7.02 15.98
CA LEU A 297 20.48 -5.60 16.26
C LEU A 297 20.05 -5.18 17.67
N ASN A 298 19.42 -6.07 18.45
CA ASN A 298 18.91 -5.73 19.79
C ASN A 298 18.97 -6.88 20.81
N ALA A 299 19.96 -7.76 20.76
CA ALA A 299 19.99 -9.05 21.48
C ALA A 299 19.60 -9.09 22.97
N LYS A 300 19.59 -7.93 23.68
CA LYS A 300 19.06 -7.74 25.04
C LYS A 300 17.51 -7.54 25.12
N GLY A 301 16.78 -7.62 24.01
CA GLY A 301 15.31 -7.61 23.94
C GLY A 301 14.63 -6.24 23.94
N ALA A 302 15.38 -5.13 23.92
CA ALA A 302 14.81 -3.78 23.83
C ALA A 302 14.72 -3.34 22.36
N MET A 303 13.51 -3.20 21.82
CA MET A 303 13.33 -2.83 20.41
C MET A 303 13.81 -1.41 20.13
N ILE A 304 14.53 -1.24 19.02
CA ILE A 304 14.92 0.09 18.54
C ILE A 304 13.66 0.81 18.06
N ASP A 305 13.28 1.88 18.74
CA ASP A 305 12.18 2.74 18.31
C ASP A 305 12.59 3.50 17.03
N ALA A 306 11.87 3.23 15.94
CA ALA A 306 12.22 3.74 14.63
C ALA A 306 12.15 5.28 14.53
N ASP A 307 11.20 5.90 15.23
CA ASP A 307 10.99 7.34 15.16
C ASP A 307 11.96 8.09 16.07
N ASN A 308 12.31 7.51 17.21
CA ASN A 308 13.35 8.00 18.08
C ASN A 308 14.72 7.92 17.40
N TRP A 309 15.06 6.74 16.86
CA TRP A 309 16.30 6.53 16.12
C TRP A 309 16.43 7.48 14.92
N ARG A 310 15.34 7.67 14.15
CA ARG A 310 15.33 8.65 13.05
C ARG A 310 15.66 10.08 13.48
N LYS A 311 15.12 10.50 14.63
CA LYS A 311 15.30 11.87 15.13
C LYS A 311 16.67 12.10 15.76
N ARG A 312 17.19 11.09 16.46
CA ARG A 312 18.42 11.21 17.26
C ARG A 312 19.68 10.80 16.53
N VAL A 313 19.58 9.88 15.57
CA VAL A 313 20.73 9.32 14.85
C VAL A 313 20.66 9.69 13.38
N TRP A 314 19.58 9.28 12.69
CA TRP A 314 19.52 9.40 11.22
C TRP A 314 19.56 10.85 10.73
N ALA A 315 18.68 11.72 11.25
CA ALA A 315 18.63 13.11 10.79
C ALA A 315 19.92 13.90 11.07
N PRO A 316 20.52 13.82 12.29
CA PRO A 316 21.83 14.41 12.54
C PRO A 316 22.94 13.83 11.66
N ALA A 317 22.94 12.52 11.41
CA ALA A 317 23.94 11.89 10.54
C ALA A 317 23.85 12.37 9.09
N LEU A 318 22.64 12.58 8.56
CA LEU A 318 22.48 13.18 7.23
C LEU A 318 23.00 14.62 7.16
N GLU A 319 22.73 15.40 8.20
CA GLU A 319 23.23 16.78 8.30
C GLU A 319 24.76 16.82 8.36
N ALA A 320 25.37 15.97 9.19
CA ALA A 320 26.83 15.85 9.31
C ALA A 320 27.50 15.33 8.02
N ALA A 321 26.82 14.47 7.27
CA ALA A 321 27.29 13.95 5.98
C ALA A 321 26.96 14.86 4.78
N GLU A 322 26.36 16.02 5.01
CA GLU A 322 25.93 16.98 3.98
C GLU A 322 24.96 16.38 2.94
N ILE A 323 24.10 15.47 3.38
CA ILE A 323 23.08 14.82 2.55
C ILE A 323 21.74 15.51 2.74
N ASP A 324 21.26 16.22 1.71
CA ASP A 324 20.02 17.02 1.74
C ASP A 324 18.81 16.23 2.27
N HIS A 325 18.48 15.10 1.63
CA HIS A 325 17.39 14.24 2.09
C HIS A 325 17.61 12.77 1.74
N ALA A 326 17.41 11.92 2.74
CA ALA A 326 17.20 10.49 2.59
C ALA A 326 16.37 9.97 3.77
N ARG A 327 15.56 8.93 3.54
CA ARG A 327 14.88 8.19 4.60
C ARG A 327 15.63 6.89 4.84
N PRO A 328 15.48 6.24 6.00
CA PRO A 328 16.10 4.93 6.22
C PRO A 328 15.64 3.87 5.19
N HIS A 329 14.41 3.98 4.69
CA HIS A 329 13.93 3.10 3.61
C HIS A 329 14.63 3.32 2.28
N ASP A 330 15.23 4.49 2.07
CA ASP A 330 15.98 4.79 0.85
C ASP A 330 17.28 3.98 0.78
N MET A 331 17.78 3.39 1.89
CA MET A 331 18.87 2.41 1.84
C MET A 331 18.51 1.16 1.03
N ARG A 332 17.24 0.76 1.07
CA ARG A 332 16.72 -0.32 0.23
C ARG A 332 16.61 0.10 -1.24
N HIS A 333 16.29 1.38 -1.51
CA HIS A 333 16.33 1.95 -2.85
C HIS A 333 17.77 2.00 -3.37
N THR A 334 18.73 2.36 -2.52
CA THR A 334 20.18 2.32 -2.78
C THR A 334 20.66 0.92 -3.14
N TYR A 335 20.32 -0.09 -2.34
CA TYR A 335 20.64 -1.50 -2.65
C TYR A 335 20.16 -1.89 -4.06
N ALA A 336 18.88 -1.61 -4.37
CA ALA A 336 18.31 -1.94 -5.66
C ALA A 336 19.02 -1.23 -6.81
N SER A 337 19.28 0.06 -6.63
CA SER A 337 19.90 0.93 -7.63
C SER A 337 21.32 0.48 -7.93
N TRP A 338 22.13 0.22 -6.90
CA TRP A 338 23.50 -0.23 -7.07
C TRP A 338 23.59 -1.60 -7.75
N LEU A 339 22.71 -2.54 -7.42
CA LEU A 339 22.68 -3.84 -8.09
C LEU A 339 22.35 -3.72 -9.58
N ILE A 340 21.36 -2.89 -9.93
CA ILE A 340 20.97 -2.69 -11.34
C ILE A 340 22.08 -1.99 -12.11
N GLN A 341 22.69 -0.95 -11.52
CA GLN A 341 23.86 -0.27 -12.10
C GLN A 341 25.07 -1.20 -12.24
N SER A 342 25.15 -2.25 -11.43
CA SER A 342 26.19 -3.29 -11.53
C SER A 342 25.80 -4.44 -12.47
N GLY A 343 24.71 -4.31 -13.23
CA GLY A 343 24.28 -5.28 -14.24
C GLY A 343 23.40 -6.43 -13.74
N VAL A 344 22.99 -6.43 -12.46
CA VAL A 344 22.06 -7.46 -11.95
C VAL A 344 20.68 -7.23 -12.55
N SER A 345 20.05 -8.30 -13.05
CA SER A 345 18.78 -8.15 -13.74
C SER A 345 17.68 -7.65 -12.81
N ILE A 346 16.76 -6.83 -13.34
CA ILE A 346 15.60 -6.30 -12.62
C ILE A 346 14.79 -7.44 -11.97
N LYS A 347 14.70 -8.60 -12.63
CA LYS A 347 14.01 -9.78 -12.11
C LYS A 347 14.68 -10.34 -10.85
N GLU A 348 16.00 -10.45 -10.85
CA GLU A 348 16.78 -10.93 -9.70
C GLU A 348 16.71 -9.95 -8.53
N VAL A 349 16.86 -8.65 -8.81
CA VAL A 349 16.68 -7.60 -7.80
C VAL A 349 15.29 -7.65 -7.19
N GLY A 350 14.23 -7.82 -8.00
CA GLY A 350 12.87 -8.00 -7.51
C GLY A 350 12.71 -9.21 -6.58
N ARG A 351 13.40 -10.32 -6.88
CA ARG A 351 13.43 -11.52 -6.04
C ARG A 351 14.15 -11.27 -4.71
N LEU A 352 15.33 -10.65 -4.74
CA LEU A 352 16.12 -10.29 -3.55
C LEU A 352 15.36 -9.32 -2.64
N LEU A 353 14.65 -8.37 -3.24
CA LEU A 353 13.81 -7.43 -2.52
C LEU A 353 12.50 -8.07 -2.01
N GLY A 354 12.08 -9.22 -2.54
CA GLY A 354 10.79 -9.83 -2.19
C GLY A 354 9.60 -9.00 -2.67
N HIS A 355 9.65 -8.51 -3.90
CA HIS A 355 8.53 -7.85 -4.55
C HIS A 355 7.50 -8.87 -5.03
N ALA A 356 6.23 -8.66 -4.64
CA ALA A 356 5.12 -9.51 -5.08
C ALA A 356 4.68 -9.22 -6.52
N SER A 357 4.90 -7.99 -6.99
CA SER A 357 4.54 -7.53 -8.34
C SER A 357 5.80 -7.04 -9.08
N PRO A 358 6.00 -7.44 -10.35
CA PRO A 358 7.06 -6.91 -11.21
C PRO A 358 7.01 -5.39 -11.36
N VAL A 359 5.81 -4.80 -11.40
CA VAL A 359 5.58 -3.34 -11.49
C VAL A 359 6.26 -2.58 -10.36
N THR A 360 6.37 -3.18 -9.17
CA THR A 360 7.09 -2.57 -8.04
C THR A 360 8.59 -2.50 -8.27
N THR A 361 9.15 -3.34 -9.15
CA THR A 361 10.59 -3.35 -9.47
C THR A 361 10.88 -2.56 -10.74
N GLU A 362 9.94 -2.47 -11.67
CA GLU A 362 10.03 -1.64 -12.90
C GLU A 362 10.37 -0.18 -12.61
N ARG A 363 10.06 0.30 -11.41
CA ARG A 363 10.45 1.64 -10.95
C ARG A 363 11.95 1.92 -11.04
N TYR A 364 12.80 0.89 -11.00
CA TYR A 364 14.24 1.00 -11.17
C TYR A 364 14.74 0.74 -12.61
N ALA A 365 13.85 0.42 -13.56
CA ALA A 365 14.25 -0.01 -14.89
C ALA A 365 15.10 1.03 -15.64
N HIS A 366 14.88 2.31 -15.37
CA HIS A 366 15.62 3.43 -15.95
C HIS A 366 17.09 3.49 -15.51
N LEU A 367 17.49 2.76 -14.47
CA LEU A 367 18.87 2.70 -13.97
C LEU A 367 19.70 1.62 -14.69
N ALA A 368 19.05 0.73 -15.43
CA ALA A 368 19.76 -0.22 -16.25
C ALA A 368 20.33 0.54 -17.45
N GLU A 369 21.66 0.60 -17.54
CA GLU A 369 22.28 0.99 -18.80
C GLU A 369 21.90 -0.07 -19.86
N ILE A 370 21.55 0.40 -21.06
CA ILE A 370 21.38 -0.48 -22.19
C ILE A 370 22.78 -0.61 -22.82
N PRO A 371 23.47 -1.77 -22.69
CA PRO A 371 24.75 -1.97 -23.34
C PRO A 371 24.52 -2.02 -24.85
N ALA A 372 24.64 -0.86 -25.50
CA ALA A 372 24.35 -0.70 -26.93
C ALA A 372 25.15 -1.69 -27.78
N GLU A 373 26.42 -1.92 -27.43
CA GLU A 373 27.30 -2.90 -28.08
C GLU A 373 26.78 -4.33 -27.95
N GLN A 374 26.32 -4.74 -26.75
CA GLN A 374 25.75 -6.08 -26.57
C GLN A 374 24.45 -6.26 -27.36
N VAL A 375 23.66 -5.20 -27.52
CA VAL A 375 22.45 -5.21 -28.35
C VAL A 375 22.82 -5.29 -29.83
N THR A 376 23.82 -4.54 -30.29
CA THR A 376 24.28 -4.60 -31.69
C THR A 376 24.90 -5.95 -32.01
N ASP A 377 25.72 -6.51 -31.13
CA ASP A 377 26.37 -7.82 -31.31
C ASP A 377 25.35 -8.95 -31.34
N ALA A 378 24.33 -8.90 -30.47
CA ALA A 378 23.24 -9.89 -30.48
C ALA A 378 22.40 -9.84 -31.76
N LEU A 379 22.42 -8.72 -32.48
CA LEU A 379 21.71 -8.49 -33.74
C LEU A 379 22.66 -8.52 -34.95
N ASP A 380 23.96 -8.74 -34.75
CA ASP A 380 24.91 -8.91 -35.84
C ASP A 380 24.70 -10.29 -36.46
N LEU A 381 23.93 -10.31 -37.54
CA LEU A 381 23.62 -11.53 -38.28
C LEU A 381 24.79 -11.97 -39.17
N GLY A 382 25.89 -11.20 -39.26
CA GLY A 382 26.99 -11.46 -40.18
C GLY A 382 26.56 -11.44 -41.66
N VAL A 383 25.39 -10.89 -41.99
CA VAL A 383 24.81 -10.95 -43.33
C VAL A 383 25.17 -9.70 -44.15
N ARG A 384 26.19 -9.90 -45.01
CA ARG A 384 26.50 -9.22 -46.28
C ARG A 384 27.09 -7.80 -46.24
N THR A 385 28.42 -7.73 -46.14
CA THR A 385 29.21 -7.03 -47.17
C THR A 385 29.43 -7.99 -48.35
N ALA A 386 28.36 -8.32 -49.06
CA ALA A 386 28.54 -8.87 -50.40
C ALA A 386 29.06 -7.72 -51.26
N ASN A 387 30.37 -7.78 -51.59
CA ASN A 387 30.96 -7.07 -52.72
C ASN A 387 29.96 -7.17 -53.88
N VAL A 388 29.29 -6.06 -54.21
CA VAL A 388 28.54 -5.97 -55.46
C VAL A 388 29.62 -5.91 -56.54
N PRO A 389 29.81 -6.94 -57.37
CA PRO A 389 30.67 -6.80 -58.54
C PRO A 389 29.99 -5.77 -59.42
N GLN A 390 30.71 -4.69 -59.74
CA GLN A 390 30.25 -3.65 -60.64
C GLN A 390 30.29 -4.16 -62.09
N SER A 391 29.55 -5.22 -62.42
CA SER A 391 29.29 -5.64 -63.81
C SER A 391 28.18 -6.67 -63.90
N ALA A 392 26.95 -6.21 -64.08
CA ALA A 392 25.97 -6.87 -64.96
C ALA A 392 24.86 -5.85 -65.22
N ALA A 393 24.81 -5.34 -66.45
CA ALA A 393 23.79 -4.44 -66.91
C ALA A 393 22.40 -5.07 -66.72
N LEU A 394 21.60 -4.53 -65.79
CA LEU A 394 20.15 -4.76 -65.76
C LEU A 394 19.50 -3.86 -66.82
N SER A 395 19.69 -4.22 -68.07
CA SER A 395 18.77 -3.86 -69.14
C SER A 395 17.47 -4.64 -68.92
N GLY A 396 16.46 -4.02 -68.29
CA GLY A 396 15.12 -4.59 -68.35
C GLY A 396 14.15 -4.37 -67.19
N TYR A 397 14.46 -3.56 -66.17
CA TYR A 397 13.45 -3.23 -65.14
C TYR A 397 13.01 -1.77 -65.21
N THR A 398 11.78 -1.62 -65.68
CA THR A 398 10.94 -0.43 -65.67
C THR A 398 11.00 0.29 -64.32
N ALA A 399 11.33 1.57 -64.35
CA ALA A 399 11.32 2.45 -63.19
C ALA A 399 9.99 2.34 -62.42
N LEU A 400 10.06 2.12 -61.10
CA LEU A 400 8.94 2.26 -60.20
C LEU A 400 8.39 3.70 -60.33
N ARG A 401 7.21 3.83 -60.91
CA ARG A 401 6.46 5.10 -60.93
C ARG A 401 6.08 5.46 -59.50
N VAL A 402 6.62 6.57 -59.02
CA VAL A 402 6.12 7.26 -57.82
C VAL A 402 4.72 7.76 -58.13
N VAL A 403 3.73 7.26 -57.40
CA VAL A 403 2.35 7.78 -57.43
C VAL A 403 2.25 8.89 -56.38
N PRO A 404 1.96 10.15 -56.75
CA PRO A 404 1.78 11.22 -55.77
C PRO A 404 0.43 11.07 -55.03
N PRO A 405 0.36 11.54 -53.77
CA PRO A 405 -0.80 11.34 -52.90
C PRO A 405 -2.00 12.17 -53.36
N GLN A 406 -3.21 11.60 -53.21
CA GLN A 406 -4.49 12.31 -53.36
C GLN A 406 -4.86 13.06 -52.08
#